data_AF-A0A953D8P9-F1
#
_entry.id   AF-A0A953D8P9-F1
#
_cell.length_a   1.000
_cell.length_b   1.000
_cell.length_c   1.000
_cell.angle_alpha   90.00
_cell.angle_beta   90.00
_cell.angle_gamma   90.00
#
_symmetry.space_group_name_H-M   'P 1'
#
loop_
_entity.id
_entity.type
_entity.pdbx_description
1 polymer ?
#
loop_
_entity_poly.entity_id
_entity_poly.type
_entity_poly.pdbx_seq_one_letter_code
_entity_poly.pdbx_strand_id
1 'polypeptide(L)'
;MKKRPSTPTRSCLHCGAKFDVNPRIGRKHRFCSASECRAAAKRRSQGRWLSKPENAGYFKGPSNALRSRLWRAANPRRRRRKDGSRLRLFGGGLQRTLRSAGAQEMNERQLALFLGLVSILARSGEQESIAAKIREIMLAGEAVLRCAGGRR
;
A
#
# COMPACT_ATOMS: atom_id res chain seq x y z
N MET A 1 -25.07 -12.20 26.19
CA MET A 1 -24.34 -11.44 25.14
C MET A 1 -23.64 -10.25 25.79
N LYS A 2 -22.30 -10.20 25.80
CA LYS A 2 -21.57 -9.05 26.39
C LYS A 2 -21.69 -7.85 25.46
N LYS A 3 -22.27 -6.74 25.94
CA LYS A 3 -22.34 -5.48 25.17
C LYS A 3 -20.92 -5.01 24.85
N ARG A 4 -20.64 -4.77 23.57
CA ARG A 4 -19.36 -4.24 23.11
C ARG A 4 -19.20 -2.81 23.69
N PRO A 5 -18.07 -2.46 24.32
CA PRO A 5 -17.89 -1.11 24.85
C PRO A 5 -18.01 -0.10 23.71
N SER A 6 -18.84 0.93 23.89
CA SER A 6 -19.02 1.98 22.91
C SER A 6 -17.72 2.77 22.74
N THR A 7 -17.31 2.99 21.50
CA THR A 7 -16.17 3.86 21.19
C THR A 7 -16.52 5.30 21.60
N PRO A 8 -15.67 5.99 22.38
CA PRO A 8 -15.95 7.37 22.74
C PRO A 8 -15.90 8.24 21.47
N THR A 9 -16.91 9.10 21.30
CA THR A 9 -17.00 10.03 20.16
C THR A 9 -16.50 11.42 20.56
N ARG A 10 -15.90 12.16 19.62
CA ARG A 10 -15.42 13.54 19.83
C ARG A 10 -15.59 14.39 18.58
N SER A 11 -15.61 15.71 18.75
CA SER A 11 -15.62 16.66 17.63
C SER A 11 -14.22 16.95 17.12
N CYS A 12 -14.06 17.01 15.80
CA CYS A 12 -12.80 17.30 15.13
C CYS A 12 -12.37 18.74 15.37
N LEU A 13 -11.09 18.96 15.73
CA LEU A 13 -10.54 20.31 15.90
C LEU A 13 -10.38 21.12 14.60
N HIS A 14 -10.58 20.51 13.43
CA HIS A 14 -10.49 21.21 12.14
C HIS A 14 -11.87 21.48 11.56
N CYS A 15 -12.66 20.43 11.28
CA CYS A 15 -13.97 20.56 10.64
C CYS A 15 -15.16 20.51 11.60
N GLY A 16 -14.96 20.33 12.91
CA GLY A 16 -16.05 20.23 13.89
C GLY A 16 -16.85 18.91 13.86
N ALA A 17 -16.72 18.10 12.82
CA ALA A 17 -17.48 16.84 12.68
C ALA A 17 -17.20 15.85 13.82
N LYS A 18 -18.25 15.14 14.27
CA LYS A 18 -18.13 14.05 15.25
C LYS A 18 -17.44 12.85 14.61
N PHE A 19 -16.51 12.22 15.33
CA PHE A 19 -15.79 11.03 14.89
C PHE A 19 -15.52 10.07 16.06
N ASP A 20 -15.37 8.79 15.75
CA ASP A 20 -14.98 7.75 16.72
C ASP A 20 -13.51 7.88 17.11
N VAL A 21 -13.25 7.93 18.41
CA VAL A 21 -11.88 7.97 18.93
C VAL A 21 -11.24 6.60 18.76
N ASN A 22 -10.10 6.55 18.06
CA ASN A 22 -9.26 5.37 18.02
C ASN A 22 -8.78 5.05 19.45
N PRO A 23 -9.14 3.88 20.03
CA PRO A 23 -8.81 3.54 21.40
C PRO A 23 -7.29 3.44 21.65
N ARG A 24 -6.49 3.12 20.63
CA ARG A 24 -5.02 3.06 20.73
C ARG A 24 -4.38 4.44 20.97
N ILE A 25 -5.02 5.48 20.46
CA ILE A 25 -4.56 6.87 20.58
C ILE A 25 -5.27 7.56 21.76
N GLY A 26 -6.53 7.17 21.99
CA GLY A 26 -7.37 7.64 23.07
C GLY A 26 -7.49 9.16 23.07
N ARG A 27 -7.17 9.78 24.21
CA ARG A 27 -7.30 11.23 24.43
C ARG A 27 -6.49 12.10 23.46
N LYS A 28 -5.47 11.53 22.79
CA LYS A 28 -4.64 12.24 21.80
C LYS A 28 -5.29 12.32 20.40
N HIS A 29 -6.37 11.56 20.13
CA HIS A 29 -7.06 11.58 18.83
C HIS A 29 -7.97 12.81 18.76
N ARG A 30 -7.50 13.88 18.13
CA ARG A 30 -8.19 15.18 18.09
C ARG A 30 -8.70 15.59 16.71
N PHE A 31 -8.34 14.84 15.66
CA PHE A 31 -8.70 15.11 14.28
C PHE A 31 -9.34 13.86 13.68
N CYS A 32 -10.34 14.03 12.81
CA CYS A 32 -10.93 12.91 12.09
C CYS A 32 -10.00 12.43 10.95
N SER A 33 -10.39 11.34 10.28
CA SER A 33 -9.61 10.70 9.22
C SER A 33 -9.65 11.42 7.87
N ALA A 34 -10.49 12.46 7.71
CA ALA A 34 -10.57 13.25 6.49
C ALA A 34 -9.19 13.80 6.08
N SER A 35 -8.91 13.83 4.78
CA SER A 35 -7.62 14.24 4.21
C SER A 35 -7.19 15.63 4.68
N GLU A 36 -8.10 16.59 4.60
CA GLU A 36 -7.85 17.98 5.03
C GLU A 36 -7.59 18.07 6.53
N CYS A 37 -8.35 17.33 7.35
CA CYS A 37 -8.17 17.29 8.79
C CYS A 37 -6.84 16.64 9.19
N ARG A 38 -6.37 15.62 8.45
CA ARG A 38 -5.04 15.04 8.62
C ARG A 38 -3.94 16.03 8.26
N ALA A 39 -4.11 16.81 7.20
CA ALA A 39 -3.16 17.85 6.81
C ALA A 39 -3.09 18.96 7.88
N ALA A 40 -4.24 19.40 8.40
CA ALA A 40 -4.32 20.36 9.49
C ALA A 40 -3.66 19.84 10.78
N ALA A 41 -3.91 18.57 11.14
CA ALA A 41 -3.26 17.92 12.28
C ALA A 41 -1.73 17.93 12.16
N LYS A 42 -1.22 17.58 10.97
CA LYS A 42 0.21 17.60 10.66
C LYS A 42 0.78 19.02 10.77
N ARG A 43 0.14 20.00 10.16
CA ARG A 43 0.57 21.41 10.22
C ARG A 43 0.63 21.92 11.66
N ARG A 44 -0.40 21.63 12.46
CA ARG A 44 -0.43 22.00 13.88
C ARG A 44 0.69 21.33 14.68
N SER A 45 0.91 20.04 14.48
CA SER A 45 1.99 19.32 15.17
C SER A 45 3.36 19.82 14.75
N GLN A 46 3.55 20.12 13.47
CA GLN A 46 4.79 20.66 12.93
C GLN A 46 5.04 22.07 13.46
N GLY A 47 4.02 22.94 13.49
CA GLY A 47 4.13 24.29 14.05
C GLY A 47 4.54 24.28 15.53
N ARG A 48 3.91 23.43 16.34
CA ARG A 48 4.30 23.22 17.75
C ARG A 48 5.71 22.70 17.94
N TRP A 49 6.19 21.92 16.97
CA TRP A 49 7.53 21.38 17.03
C TRP A 49 8.57 22.42 16.64
N LEU A 50 8.28 23.21 15.59
CA LEU A 50 9.11 24.33 15.11
C LEU A 50 9.10 25.54 16.03
N SER A 51 8.06 25.72 16.86
CA SER A 51 8.01 26.80 17.84
C SER A 51 9.02 26.63 18.98
N LYS A 52 9.62 25.44 19.12
CA LYS A 52 10.72 25.23 20.05
C LYS A 52 12.00 25.84 19.46
N PRO A 53 12.73 26.69 20.22
CA PRO A 53 13.96 27.31 19.73
C PRO A 53 14.96 26.31 19.16
N GLU A 54 15.11 25.12 19.79
CA GLU A 54 16.03 24.08 19.33
C GLU A 54 15.69 23.53 17.92
N ASN A 55 14.43 23.64 17.50
CA ASN A 55 13.92 23.06 16.25
C ASN A 55 13.63 24.09 15.16
N ALA A 56 13.62 25.39 15.48
CA ALA A 56 13.25 26.47 14.56
C ALA A 56 14.11 26.47 13.28
N GLY A 57 15.41 26.17 13.43
CA GLY A 57 16.37 26.07 12.34
C GLY A 57 16.49 24.69 11.70
N TYR A 58 15.78 23.67 12.19
CA TYR A 58 16.04 22.28 11.83
C TYR A 58 16.06 22.10 10.31
N PHE A 59 14.98 22.44 9.60
CA PHE A 59 14.88 22.23 8.15
C PHE A 59 15.68 23.22 7.28
N LYS A 60 16.28 24.26 7.87
CA LYS A 60 16.94 25.35 7.11
C LYS A 60 18.47 25.23 7.08
N GLY A 61 19.06 24.37 7.91
CA GLY A 61 20.52 24.28 8.03
C GLY A 61 21.20 23.34 7.02
N PRO A 62 22.43 23.67 6.53
CA PRO A 62 23.24 22.77 5.72
C PRO A 62 23.56 21.45 6.44
N SER A 63 23.56 21.47 7.77
CA SER A 63 23.67 20.29 8.64
C SER A 63 22.63 19.22 8.33
N ASN A 64 21.41 19.61 7.94
CA ASN A 64 20.33 18.66 7.67
C ASN A 64 20.47 17.99 6.29
N ALA A 65 20.97 18.74 5.30
CA ALA A 65 21.33 18.20 4.00
C ALA A 65 22.52 17.25 4.13
N LEU A 66 23.55 17.63 4.90
CA LEU A 66 24.71 16.80 5.20
C LEU A 66 24.31 15.51 5.93
N ARG A 67 23.53 15.62 7.01
CA ARG A 67 22.99 14.46 7.74
C ARG A 67 22.20 13.52 6.83
N SER A 68 21.37 14.07 5.94
CA SER A 68 20.63 13.28 4.96
C SER A 68 21.55 12.57 3.96
N ARG A 69 22.65 13.22 3.54
CA ARG A 69 23.67 12.62 2.66
C ARG A 69 24.42 11.50 3.38
N LEU A 70 24.94 11.76 4.58
CA LEU A 70 25.64 10.79 5.43
C LEU A 70 24.76 9.59 5.76
N TRP A 71 23.51 9.83 6.16
CA TRP A 71 22.56 8.75 6.43
C TRP A 71 22.27 7.93 5.18
N ARG A 72 22.14 8.56 4.00
CA ARG A 72 21.97 7.85 2.72
C ARG A 72 23.20 7.03 2.33
N ALA A 73 24.41 7.50 2.63
CA ALA A 73 25.66 6.77 2.40
C ALA A 73 25.78 5.57 3.34
N ALA A 74 25.41 5.73 4.61
CA ALA A 74 25.42 4.67 5.63
C ALA A 74 24.26 3.66 5.47
N ASN A 75 23.16 4.02 4.78
CA ASN A 75 21.98 3.17 4.60
C ASN A 75 21.66 2.88 3.12
N PRO A 76 22.59 2.28 2.35
CA PRO A 76 22.43 2.09 0.91
C PRO A 76 21.28 1.13 0.56
N ARG A 77 21.06 0.09 1.39
CA ARG A 77 19.96 -0.88 1.19
C ARG A 77 18.56 -0.27 1.31
N ARG A 78 18.41 0.87 1.98
CA ARG A 78 17.11 1.56 2.09
C ARG A 78 16.69 2.24 0.79
N ARG A 79 17.64 2.57 -0.10
CA ARG A 79 17.33 3.02 -1.47
C ARG A 79 16.72 1.89 -2.31
N ARG A 80 17.06 0.64 -2.01
CA ARG A 80 16.65 -0.56 -2.75
C ARG A 80 15.19 -0.99 -2.55
N ARG A 81 14.39 -0.23 -1.79
CA ARG A 81 12.94 -0.47 -1.64
C ARG A 81 12.15 0.75 -2.08
N LYS A 82 12.13 0.94 -3.39
CA LYS A 82 11.02 1.40 -4.25
C LYS A 82 11.59 1.62 -5.65
N ASP A 83 12.35 0.64 -6.15
CA ASP A 83 12.43 0.56 -7.61
C ASP A 83 11.00 0.26 -8.05
N GLY A 84 10.40 1.23 -8.72
CA GLY A 84 9.10 1.12 -9.38
C GLY A 84 9.10 0.08 -10.49
N SER A 85 9.87 -1.01 -10.39
CA SER A 85 9.75 -2.19 -11.23
C SER A 85 8.37 -2.83 -11.10
N ARG A 86 7.70 -2.67 -9.94
CA ARG A 86 6.27 -3.01 -9.79
C ARG A 86 5.32 -2.08 -10.56
N LEU A 87 5.70 -0.83 -10.85
CA LEU A 87 4.87 0.11 -11.64
C LEU A 87 5.21 0.12 -13.13
N ARG A 88 6.40 -0.33 -13.54
CA ARG A 88 6.74 -0.44 -14.97
C ARG A 88 6.11 -1.65 -15.66
N LEU A 89 5.70 -2.67 -14.91
CA LEU A 89 4.96 -3.81 -15.46
C LEU A 89 3.52 -3.44 -15.88
N PHE A 90 2.90 -2.43 -15.27
CA PHE A 90 1.54 -2.01 -15.62
C PHE A 90 1.46 -0.90 -16.68
N GLY A 91 2.57 -0.24 -16.99
CA GLY A 91 2.64 0.79 -18.04
C GLY A 91 3.09 0.21 -19.38
N GLY A 92 2.22 -0.54 -20.07
CA GLY A 92 2.39 -0.98 -21.47
C GLY A 92 3.61 -1.86 -21.81
N GLY A 93 4.55 -2.05 -20.88
CA GLY A 93 5.77 -2.84 -21.06
C GLY A 93 5.50 -4.33 -21.05
N LEU A 94 4.68 -4.82 -20.12
CA LEU A 94 4.34 -6.25 -20.03
C LEU A 94 3.57 -6.73 -21.27
N GLN A 95 2.63 -5.94 -21.78
CA GLN A 95 1.93 -6.28 -23.02
C GLN A 95 2.89 -6.40 -24.21
N ARG A 96 3.92 -5.55 -24.25
CA ARG A 96 4.97 -5.59 -25.28
C ARG A 96 5.88 -6.81 -25.13
N THR A 97 6.30 -7.11 -23.89
CA THR A 97 7.16 -8.26 -23.58
C THR A 97 6.45 -9.59 -23.82
N LEU A 98 5.16 -9.69 -23.49
CA LEU A 98 4.35 -10.87 -23.77
C LEU A 98 4.12 -11.04 -25.28
N ARG A 99 3.79 -9.95 -26.00
CA ARG A 99 3.70 -9.98 -27.48
C ARG A 99 5.03 -10.38 -28.13
N SER A 100 6.16 -9.91 -27.62
CA SER A 100 7.49 -10.26 -28.16
C SER A 100 7.97 -11.67 -27.79
N ALA A 101 7.43 -12.26 -26.73
CA ALA A 101 7.79 -13.62 -26.27
C ALA A 101 6.94 -14.72 -26.94
N GLY A 102 6.23 -14.42 -28.04
CA GLY A 102 5.42 -15.38 -28.77
C GLY A 102 3.98 -15.54 -28.25
N ALA A 103 3.52 -14.69 -27.31
CA ALA A 103 2.10 -14.68 -26.90
C ALA A 103 1.21 -13.93 -27.92
N GLN A 104 1.41 -14.22 -29.21
CA GLN A 104 0.69 -13.56 -30.31
C GLN A 104 -0.81 -13.91 -30.33
N GLU A 105 -1.21 -15.03 -29.71
CA GLU A 105 -2.59 -15.54 -29.72
C GLU A 105 -3.37 -15.29 -28.42
N MET A 106 -2.81 -14.52 -27.48
CA MET A 106 -3.46 -14.33 -26.19
C MET A 106 -4.56 -13.26 -26.31
N ASN A 107 -5.82 -13.68 -26.29
CA ASN A 107 -6.97 -12.77 -26.28
C ASN A 107 -6.90 -11.85 -25.05
N GLU A 108 -7.39 -10.61 -25.16
CA GLU A 108 -7.45 -9.63 -24.06
C GLU A 108 -8.00 -10.21 -22.75
N ARG A 109 -8.94 -11.17 -22.84
CA ARG A 109 -9.48 -11.89 -21.67
C ARG A 109 -8.43 -12.76 -20.96
N GLN A 110 -7.59 -13.47 -21.72
CA GLN A 110 -6.51 -14.28 -21.17
C GLN A 110 -5.42 -13.39 -20.58
N LEU A 111 -5.09 -12.28 -21.26
CA LEU A 111 -4.14 -11.30 -20.74
C LEU A 111 -4.60 -10.69 -19.40
N ALA A 112 -5.88 -10.32 -19.29
CA ALA A 112 -6.48 -9.82 -18.05
C ALA A 112 -6.43 -10.86 -16.92
N LEU A 113 -6.69 -12.14 -17.25
CA LEU A 113 -6.59 -13.25 -16.30
C LEU A 113 -5.16 -13.42 -15.78
N PHE A 114 -4.16 -13.48 -16.68
CA PHE A 114 -2.75 -13.58 -16.31
C PHE A 114 -2.28 -12.40 -15.45
N LEU A 115 -2.69 -11.18 -15.80
CA LEU A 115 -2.42 -9.98 -15.01
C LEU A 115 -3.02 -10.07 -13.59
N GLY A 116 -4.27 -10.52 -13.48
CA GLY A 116 -4.94 -10.74 -12.19
C GLY A 116 -4.20 -11.77 -11.33
N LEU A 117 -3.81 -12.89 -11.94
CA LEU A 117 -3.04 -13.96 -11.29
C LEU A 117 -1.68 -13.49 -10.79
N VAL A 118 -0.89 -12.82 -11.65
CA VAL A 118 0.41 -12.26 -11.27
C VAL A 118 0.27 -11.23 -10.15
N SER A 119 -0.78 -10.39 -10.18
CA SER A 119 -1.06 -9.42 -9.12
C SER A 119 -1.36 -10.09 -7.77
N ILE A 120 -2.14 -11.18 -7.77
CA ILE A 120 -2.45 -11.96 -6.56
C ILE A 120 -1.17 -12.58 -5.99
N LEU A 121 -0.37 -13.24 -6.84
CA LEU A 121 0.85 -13.93 -6.44
C LEU A 121 1.98 -12.96 -6.04
N ALA A 122 2.05 -11.77 -6.65
CA ALA A 122 3.04 -10.75 -6.30
C ALA A 122 2.74 -10.04 -4.96
N ARG A 123 1.51 -10.18 -4.45
CA ARG A 123 1.05 -9.57 -3.19
C ARG A 123 1.24 -10.47 -1.97
N SER A 124 1.47 -11.77 -2.16
CA SER A 124 1.91 -12.69 -1.11
C SER A 124 3.44 -12.73 -1.05
N GLY A 125 4.01 -12.52 0.14
CA GLY A 125 5.46 -12.46 0.35
C GLY A 125 6.10 -13.78 0.77
N GLU A 126 5.36 -14.89 0.75
CA GLU A 126 5.74 -16.16 1.37
C GLU A 126 5.50 -17.32 0.40
N GLN A 127 6.53 -18.13 0.17
CA GLN A 127 6.57 -19.16 -0.89
C GLN A 127 5.47 -20.21 -0.73
N GLU A 128 5.11 -20.58 0.50
CA GLU A 128 4.03 -21.55 0.80
C GLU A 128 2.65 -21.04 0.39
N SER A 129 2.39 -19.75 0.59
CA SER A 129 1.13 -19.11 0.19
C SER A 129 0.98 -19.06 -1.33
N ILE A 130 2.09 -18.91 -2.06
CA ILE A 130 2.13 -18.95 -3.53
C ILE A 130 1.82 -20.36 -4.02
N ALA A 131 2.50 -21.38 -3.48
CA ALA A 131 2.28 -22.77 -3.87
C ALA A 131 0.85 -23.24 -3.59
N ALA A 132 0.28 -22.87 -2.43
CA ALA A 132 -1.11 -23.18 -2.09
C ALA A 132 -2.10 -22.54 -3.07
N LYS A 133 -1.89 -21.27 -3.45
CA LYS A 133 -2.79 -20.57 -4.37
C LYS A 133 -2.72 -21.10 -5.80
N ILE A 134 -1.52 -21.49 -6.26
CA ILE A 134 -1.34 -22.15 -7.56
C ILE A 134 -2.12 -23.47 -7.59
N ARG A 135 -2.00 -24.30 -6.54
CA ARG A 135 -2.74 -25.57 -6.45
C ARG A 135 -4.25 -25.37 -6.48
N GLU A 136 -4.77 -24.39 -5.74
CA GLU A 136 -6.21 -24.03 -5.74
C GLU A 136 -6.72 -23.68 -7.15
N ILE A 137 -5.95 -22.88 -7.90
CA ILE A 137 -6.31 -22.46 -9.25
C ILE A 137 -6.26 -23.64 -10.23
N MET A 138 -5.25 -24.51 -10.13
CA MET A 138 -5.13 -25.69 -11.00
C MET A 138 -6.31 -26.64 -10.80
N LEU A 139 -6.70 -26.91 -9.54
CA LEU A 139 -7.85 -27.75 -9.21
C LEU A 139 -9.18 -27.15 -9.71
N ALA A 140 -9.35 -25.82 -9.59
CA ALA A 140 -10.52 -25.14 -10.15
C ALA A 140 -10.56 -25.23 -11.68
N GLY A 141 -9.41 -25.11 -12.36
CA GLY A 141 -9.31 -25.30 -13.80
C GLY A 141 -9.67 -26.72 -14.25
N GLU A 142 -9.18 -27.73 -13.53
CA GLU A 142 -9.50 -29.14 -13.80
C GLU A 142 -11.00 -29.43 -13.62
N ALA A 143 -11.64 -28.85 -12.60
CA ALA A 143 -13.08 -28.96 -12.41
C ALA A 143 -13.86 -28.37 -13.59
N VAL A 144 -13.46 -27.20 -14.09
CA VAL A 144 -14.10 -26.58 -15.27
C VAL A 144 -13.92 -27.44 -16.51
N LEU A 145 -12.73 -27.98 -16.75
CA LEU A 145 -12.45 -28.86 -17.90
C LEU A 145 -13.21 -30.18 -17.82
N ARG A 146 -13.35 -30.77 -16.63
CA ARG A 146 -14.19 -31.96 -16.41
C ARG A 146 -15.67 -31.66 -16.66
N CYS A 147 -16.18 -30.52 -16.18
CA CYS A 147 -17.56 -30.10 -16.43
C CYS A 147 -17.81 -29.74 -17.92
N ALA A 148 -16.80 -29.28 -18.65
CA ALA A 148 -16.88 -28.99 -20.08
C ALA A 148 -16.73 -30.26 -20.94
N GLY A 149 -15.92 -31.24 -20.51
CA GLY A 149 -15.65 -32.49 -21.21
C GLY A 149 -16.72 -33.58 -21.04
N GLY A 150 -17.60 -33.48 -20.03
CA GLY A 150 -18.70 -34.41 -19.80
C GLY A 150 -19.96 -34.19 -20.67
N ARG A 151 -19.89 -33.32 -21.68
CA ARG A 151 -20.93 -33.15 -22.71
C ARG A 151 -20.40 -33.61 -24.07
N ARG A 152 -20.19 -34.91 -24.22
CA ARG A 152 -20.16 -35.61 -25.51
C ARG A 152 -20.87 -36.93 -25.35
#